data_AF-A0AAV5REN7-F1
#
_entry.id   AF-A0AAV5REN7-F1
#
_cell.length_a   1.000
_cell.length_b   1.000
_cell.length_c   1.000
_cell.angle_alpha   90.00
_cell.angle_beta   90.00
_cell.angle_gamma   90.00
#
_symmetry.space_group_name_H-M   'P 1'
#
loop_
_entity.id
_entity.type
_entity.pdbx_description
1 polymer ?
#
loop_
_entity_poly.entity_id
_entity_poly.type
_entity_poly.pdbx_seq_one_letter_code
_entity_poly.pdbx_strand_id
1 'polypeptide(L)'
;MSFQLISSRCLNSSKFSISSALNASSINLKRSFGSKSSSSASVFKTLNAQSLVYKPAQSQVVKFFTNKSLGSVGFVSSKWYRAYSDFPGNVSSTARSQTVGVGELPQKVDVKVNGGLKNPPMVSSKSVAYWLLICGAAVFGIVVLGGLTRLTESGLSITEWKPITGALPPRSLEDWEKEFALYKESPEFQQLNSDMTLDDYKFIYFMEWGHRLWGRAIGLLVVLPGLYFVARGKTSPQTNRWLVGITALLGLQGAIGWWMVHSGIDRENLASRADSHPRVSHYRLATHLGAAFLLFMAMTYTGLDILKQQRYLRNPAEAVKEIKILSSPLASGSRKFAVVLLLMALATSMSGAFVAGLDAGLLYNDWPLMGNRLVPSNNELFEKRYTREENPTNLKLIYSNMMDNPVTVQFIHRMLATATWTACLAYFIYARRRRNILPRSVYKGAHGVIGFASLQALLGITTLVYIVPIPLAAMHQGGAIAFLTSILVLLCRLRVPRPQLRKFLTLMSQSK
;
A
#
# COMPACT_ATOMS: atom_id res chain seq x y z
N MET A 1 -9.11 15.39 -30.68
CA MET A 1 -8.28 16.50 -31.16
C MET A 1 -8.41 17.63 -30.16
N SER A 2 -7.29 18.03 -29.56
CA SER A 2 -7.00 19.30 -28.87
C SER A 2 -8.00 19.82 -27.83
N PHE A 3 -7.74 19.52 -26.54
CA PHE A 3 -8.28 20.26 -25.40
C PHE A 3 -7.45 21.54 -25.20
N GLN A 4 -8.05 22.70 -25.49
CA GLN A 4 -7.54 24.00 -25.09
C GLN A 4 -8.05 24.35 -23.69
N LEU A 5 -7.11 24.67 -22.80
CA LEU A 5 -7.33 25.24 -21.48
C LEU A 5 -7.89 26.66 -21.63
N ILE A 6 -9.08 26.92 -21.09
CA ILE A 6 -9.59 28.27 -20.85
C ILE A 6 -9.37 28.57 -19.37
N SER A 7 -8.46 29.50 -19.11
CA SER A 7 -8.21 30.15 -17.82
C SER A 7 -8.41 31.66 -18.02
N SER A 8 -9.26 32.27 -17.20
CA SER A 8 -9.36 33.70 -16.80
C SER A 8 -10.82 34.00 -16.42
N ARG A 9 -11.21 34.82 -15.43
CA ARG A 9 -10.54 35.72 -14.46
C ARG A 9 -11.64 36.25 -13.51
N CYS A 10 -11.27 36.61 -12.28
CA CYS A 10 -11.57 37.87 -11.56
C CYS A 10 -11.38 37.68 -10.04
N LEU A 11 -10.86 38.60 -9.22
CA LEU A 11 -9.88 39.71 -9.32
C LEU A 11 -9.82 40.33 -7.90
N ASN A 12 -8.62 40.65 -7.42
CA ASN A 12 -8.21 41.76 -6.52
C ASN A 12 -7.02 41.31 -5.67
N SER A 13 -5.76 41.58 -6.05
CA SER A 13 -5.04 42.86 -6.14
C SER A 13 -4.73 43.51 -4.78
N SER A 14 -3.55 43.21 -4.24
CA SER A 14 -2.73 44.18 -3.51
C SER A 14 -1.27 43.99 -3.92
N LYS A 15 -0.74 45.01 -4.57
CA LYS A 15 0.63 45.12 -5.10
C LYS A 15 1.64 45.13 -3.95
N PHE A 16 2.72 44.36 -4.06
CA PHE A 16 4.04 44.75 -3.56
C PHE A 16 5.11 44.12 -4.46
N SER A 17 5.85 44.98 -5.16
CA SER A 17 7.07 44.63 -5.87
C SER A 17 8.13 45.63 -5.39
N ILE A 18 9.19 45.14 -4.77
CA ILE A 18 10.49 45.82 -4.76
C ILE A 18 11.58 44.79 -4.98
N SER A 19 12.50 45.22 -5.83
CA SER A 19 13.59 44.55 -6.50
C SER A 19 14.71 44.03 -5.58
N SER A 20 15.47 43.12 -6.16
CA SER A 20 16.81 42.65 -5.77
C SER A 20 17.79 43.76 -5.40
N ALA A 21 18.61 43.52 -4.37
CA ALA A 21 19.94 44.10 -4.23
C ALA A 21 20.87 43.14 -3.50
N LEU A 22 21.80 42.56 -4.27
CA LEU A 22 23.07 42.03 -3.78
C LEU A 22 23.93 43.23 -3.35
N ASN A 23 24.54 43.17 -2.17
CA ASN A 23 25.87 43.75 -2.00
C ASN A 23 26.60 43.12 -0.81
N ALA A 24 27.82 42.70 -1.11
CA ALA A 24 28.82 42.25 -0.17
C ALA A 24 29.56 43.45 0.42
N SER A 25 29.81 43.44 1.72
CA SER A 25 30.85 44.28 2.34
C SER A 25 31.41 43.58 3.58
N SER A 26 32.61 43.02 3.40
CA SER A 26 33.52 42.57 4.46
C SER A 26 34.32 43.76 4.98
N ILE A 27 34.33 44.01 6.30
CA ILE A 27 35.37 44.80 6.97
C ILE A 27 35.78 44.10 8.27
N ASN A 28 37.06 43.73 8.32
CA ASN A 28 37.84 43.33 9.49
C ASN A 28 38.42 44.60 10.15
N LEU A 29 38.50 44.66 11.49
CA LEU A 29 39.71 45.00 12.28
C LEU A 29 39.37 44.90 13.78
N LYS A 30 39.96 43.92 14.48
CA LYS A 30 41.07 44.05 15.45
C LYS A 30 40.79 45.01 16.63
N ARG A 31 40.55 44.49 17.85
CA ARG A 31 41.52 44.02 18.88
C ARG A 31 41.98 45.18 19.77
N SER A 32 41.77 45.10 21.10
CA SER A 32 42.83 45.26 22.11
C SER A 32 42.30 45.39 23.56
N PHE A 33 42.69 44.41 24.39
CA PHE A 33 43.13 44.44 25.81
C PHE A 33 42.26 45.08 26.90
N GLY A 34 42.17 44.60 28.15
CA GLY A 34 42.79 43.56 29.01
C GLY A 34 42.13 43.72 30.41
N SER A 35 42.40 43.04 31.52
CA SER A 35 43.25 41.92 31.98
C SER A 35 42.82 41.62 33.45
N LYS A 36 43.52 40.66 34.10
CA LYS A 36 43.46 40.14 35.51
C LYS A 36 42.70 38.80 35.60
N SER A 37 43.34 37.62 35.59
CA SER A 37 44.33 36.99 36.51
C SER A 37 43.76 36.78 37.92
N SER A 38 43.89 35.66 38.64
CA SER A 38 44.82 34.52 38.59
C SER A 38 44.41 33.44 39.64
N SER A 39 44.73 32.17 39.37
CA SER A 39 45.30 31.11 40.28
C SER A 39 44.58 30.74 41.60
N SER A 40 44.41 29.50 42.05
CA SER A 40 45.39 28.40 42.22
C SER A 40 44.69 27.07 42.56
N ALA A 41 45.43 25.97 42.40
CA ALA A 41 45.04 24.58 42.61
C ALA A 41 45.23 24.05 44.05
N SER A 42 44.46 22.98 44.33
CA SER A 42 44.76 21.79 45.18
C SER A 42 45.02 21.95 46.69
N VAL A 43 44.34 21.13 47.51
CA VAL A 43 44.93 20.17 48.50
C VAL A 43 43.85 19.20 49.04
N PHE A 44 44.21 17.90 49.02
CA PHE A 44 43.60 16.68 49.62
C PHE A 44 43.51 16.74 51.16
N LYS A 45 42.67 16.00 51.92
CA LYS A 45 42.59 14.53 52.21
C LYS A 45 41.56 14.41 53.37
N THR A 46 40.83 13.31 53.68
CA THR A 46 41.27 12.08 54.38
C THR A 46 40.00 11.17 54.51
N LEU A 47 39.93 9.97 53.89
CA LEU A 47 40.04 8.57 54.42
C LEU A 47 38.99 8.18 55.49
N ASN A 48 38.32 7.01 55.52
CA ASN A 48 38.71 5.58 55.35
C ASN A 48 37.44 4.77 54.93
N ALA A 49 37.42 3.65 54.18
CA ALA A 49 38.25 2.45 54.01
C ALA A 49 37.66 1.21 54.73
N GLN A 50 37.34 0.15 53.94
CA GLN A 50 37.61 -1.30 54.13
C GLN A 50 36.72 -2.10 53.15
N SER A 51 37.25 -2.58 52.01
CA SER A 51 37.89 -3.89 51.77
C SER A 51 36.90 -5.07 51.84
N LEU A 52 36.89 -6.13 51.03
CA LEU A 52 37.54 -6.64 49.81
C LEU A 52 36.90 -8.05 49.61
N VAL A 53 36.94 -8.65 48.40
CA VAL A 53 37.14 -10.10 48.10
C VAL A 53 36.33 -10.57 46.88
N TYR A 54 36.97 -11.41 46.06
CA TYR A 54 36.60 -11.89 44.72
C TYR A 54 36.60 -13.44 44.67
N LYS A 55 35.81 -14.03 43.73
CA LYS A 55 35.76 -15.43 43.19
C LYS A 55 34.73 -16.43 43.79
N PRO A 56 34.38 -17.58 43.13
CA PRO A 56 33.46 -17.71 41.97
C PRO A 56 32.47 -18.93 42.05
N ALA A 57 31.56 -19.06 41.07
CA ALA A 57 30.84 -20.26 40.56
C ALA A 57 30.20 -21.33 41.50
N GLN A 58 28.89 -21.62 41.33
CA GLN A 58 28.37 -22.96 40.94
C GLN A 58 26.83 -23.00 40.86
N SER A 59 26.36 -23.86 39.95
CA SER A 59 24.97 -24.27 39.65
C SER A 59 24.23 -24.91 40.84
N GLN A 60 22.91 -24.75 40.90
CA GLN A 60 22.01 -25.80 41.39
C GLN A 60 20.63 -25.65 40.73
N VAL A 61 20.10 -26.80 40.33
CA VAL A 61 18.85 -27.04 39.61
C VAL A 61 17.71 -27.13 40.63
N VAL A 62 16.55 -26.53 40.36
CA VAL A 62 15.29 -26.97 40.98
C VAL A 62 14.20 -27.08 39.91
N LYS A 63 13.74 -28.32 39.74
CA LYS A 63 12.58 -28.73 38.94
C LYS A 63 11.30 -28.26 39.64
N PHE A 64 10.31 -27.80 38.88
CA PHE A 64 8.90 -28.02 39.24
C PHE A 64 8.11 -28.50 38.03
N PHE A 65 7.31 -29.53 38.30
CA PHE A 65 6.54 -30.31 37.36
C PHE A 65 5.33 -29.54 36.81
N THR A 66 4.98 -29.99 35.61
CA THR A 66 3.80 -29.75 34.79
C THR A 66 2.46 -29.77 35.54
N ASN A 67 1.55 -28.85 35.22
CA ASN A 67 0.23 -29.28 34.75
C ASN A 67 -0.44 -28.28 33.79
N LYS A 68 -1.26 -28.86 32.92
CA LYS A 68 -1.96 -28.30 31.76
C LYS A 68 -2.99 -27.23 32.12
N SER A 69 -3.25 -26.36 31.14
CA SER A 69 -4.56 -25.80 30.72
C SER A 69 -4.57 -24.28 30.64
N LEU A 70 -4.44 -23.73 29.43
CA LEU A 70 -5.43 -22.82 28.80
C LEU A 70 -4.89 -22.19 27.51
N GLY A 71 -5.60 -22.49 26.42
CA GLY A 71 -5.79 -21.72 25.17
C GLY A 71 -4.63 -20.88 24.63
N SER A 72 -3.86 -21.45 23.68
CA SER A 72 -3.03 -20.64 22.77
C SER A 72 -3.85 -20.19 21.57
N VAL A 73 -3.89 -18.87 21.37
CA VAL A 73 -4.34 -18.22 20.14
C VAL A 73 -3.33 -18.56 19.04
N GLY A 74 -3.73 -19.47 18.15
CA GLY A 74 -2.89 -19.96 17.05
C GLY A 74 -2.73 -18.93 15.93
N PHE A 75 -1.55 -18.32 15.84
CA PHE A 75 -1.12 -17.55 14.67
C PHE A 75 -0.92 -18.51 13.49
N VAL A 76 -1.65 -18.27 12.39
CA VAL A 76 -1.63 -19.11 11.18
C VAL A 76 -0.28 -18.98 10.47
N SER A 77 0.62 -19.92 10.72
CA SER A 77 1.69 -20.23 9.77
C SER A 77 1.89 -21.75 9.71
N SER A 78 2.06 -22.27 8.48
CA SER A 78 2.50 -23.63 8.14
C SER A 78 1.49 -24.78 7.94
N LYS A 79 0.18 -24.53 7.74
CA LYS A 79 -0.80 -25.61 7.45
C LYS A 79 -1.42 -25.65 6.04
N TRP A 80 -0.84 -24.97 5.05
CA TRP A 80 -1.27 -25.06 3.63
C TRP A 80 -0.42 -25.99 2.74
N TYR A 81 0.41 -26.87 3.33
CA TYR A 81 1.40 -27.67 2.58
C TYR A 81 1.26 -29.21 2.68
N ARG A 82 0.15 -29.76 3.20
CA ARG A 82 -0.11 -31.22 3.22
C ARG A 82 -1.51 -31.60 2.75
N ALA A 83 -1.82 -31.28 1.50
CA ALA A 83 -2.89 -31.93 0.75
C ALA A 83 -2.50 -31.97 -0.72
N TYR A 84 -1.44 -32.72 -1.02
CA TYR A 84 -1.02 -33.05 -2.39
C TYR A 84 -0.16 -34.32 -2.35
N SER A 85 -0.79 -35.39 -1.89
CA SER A 85 -0.52 -36.76 -2.33
C SER A 85 -1.87 -37.28 -2.81
N ASP A 86 -1.84 -38.07 -3.88
CA ASP A 86 -2.97 -38.79 -4.48
C ASP A 86 -3.69 -38.07 -5.64
N PHE A 87 -3.08 -38.21 -6.82
CA PHE A 87 -3.82 -38.45 -8.05
C PHE A 87 -3.34 -39.80 -8.61
N PRO A 88 -4.23 -40.78 -8.85
CA PRO A 88 -3.82 -42.09 -9.35
C PRO A 88 -3.62 -42.02 -10.87
N GLY A 89 -2.36 -41.99 -11.29
CA GLY A 89 -1.97 -42.31 -12.66
C GLY A 89 -1.37 -43.71 -12.67
N ASN A 90 -2.17 -44.70 -13.07
CA ASN A 90 -1.70 -46.07 -13.27
C ASN A 90 -0.52 -46.08 -14.25
N VAL A 91 0.65 -46.51 -13.78
CA VAL A 91 1.74 -47.00 -14.62
C VAL A 91 1.98 -48.45 -14.22
N SER A 92 1.27 -49.36 -14.87
CA SER A 92 1.55 -50.79 -14.80
C SER A 92 2.73 -51.09 -15.73
N SER A 93 3.91 -51.34 -15.17
CA SER A 93 5.05 -51.89 -15.90
C SER A 93 5.09 -53.40 -15.74
N THR A 94 4.56 -54.14 -16.72
CA THR A 94 4.89 -55.56 -16.91
C THR A 94 6.29 -55.65 -17.51
N ALA A 95 7.26 -56.09 -16.70
CA ALA A 95 8.61 -56.41 -17.17
C ALA A 95 8.59 -57.73 -17.94
N ARG A 96 8.89 -57.69 -19.24
CA ARG A 96 9.28 -58.87 -20.02
C ARG A 96 10.75 -58.72 -20.38
N SER A 97 11.56 -59.65 -19.89
CA SER A 97 13.00 -59.74 -20.17
C SER A 97 13.21 -60.17 -21.62
N GLN A 98 13.91 -59.35 -22.40
CA GLN A 98 14.65 -59.77 -23.58
C GLN A 98 16.00 -59.06 -23.57
N THR A 99 17.05 -59.87 -23.46
CA THR A 99 18.44 -59.53 -23.74
C THR A 99 18.62 -59.22 -25.22
N VAL A 100 19.35 -58.16 -25.60
CA VAL A 100 20.28 -58.08 -26.76
C VAL A 100 20.99 -56.71 -26.78
N GLY A 101 22.32 -56.73 -26.97
CA GLY A 101 23.03 -55.82 -27.88
C GLY A 101 23.60 -54.51 -27.34
N VAL A 102 24.94 -54.44 -27.26
CA VAL A 102 25.73 -53.20 -27.18
C VAL A 102 25.62 -52.45 -28.51
N GLY A 103 25.16 -51.19 -28.49
CA GLY A 103 25.14 -50.33 -29.68
C GLY A 103 24.40 -49.00 -29.47
N GLU A 104 25.15 -47.90 -29.62
CA GLU A 104 24.74 -46.50 -29.85
C GLU A 104 24.01 -45.68 -28.75
N LEU A 105 24.61 -44.52 -28.46
CA LEU A 105 24.06 -43.43 -27.66
C LEU A 105 22.84 -42.82 -28.37
N PRO A 106 21.68 -42.63 -27.70
CA PRO A 106 20.55 -42.00 -28.38
C PRO A 106 20.82 -40.50 -28.58
N GLN A 107 20.83 -40.12 -29.85
CA GLN A 107 20.81 -38.75 -30.35
C GLN A 107 19.73 -37.90 -29.67
N LYS A 108 20.12 -36.68 -29.33
CA LYS A 108 19.34 -35.43 -29.31
C LYS A 108 17.81 -35.62 -29.17
N VAL A 109 17.32 -35.54 -27.93
CA VAL A 109 15.89 -35.39 -27.66
C VAL A 109 15.46 -33.99 -28.12
N ASP A 110 14.97 -33.88 -29.35
CA ASP A 110 14.24 -32.71 -29.82
C ASP A 110 12.90 -32.65 -29.09
N VAL A 111 12.83 -31.82 -28.05
CA VAL A 111 11.58 -31.49 -27.37
C VAL A 111 10.76 -30.58 -28.30
N LYS A 112 10.01 -31.18 -29.22
CA LYS A 112 8.91 -30.50 -29.92
C LYS A 112 7.81 -30.21 -28.89
N VAL A 113 7.76 -28.97 -28.41
CA VAL A 113 6.60 -28.44 -27.68
C VAL A 113 5.49 -28.18 -28.70
N ASN A 114 4.75 -29.23 -29.05
CA ASN A 114 3.55 -29.09 -29.88
C ASN A 114 2.49 -28.30 -29.09
N GLY A 115 2.15 -27.12 -29.61
CA GLY A 115 1.06 -26.29 -29.13
C GLY A 115 -0.29 -26.90 -29.49
N GLY A 116 -0.92 -27.53 -28.50
CA GLY A 116 -2.30 -28.00 -28.57
C GLY A 116 -2.79 -28.36 -27.19
N LEU A 117 -3.80 -27.63 -26.71
CA LEU A 117 -4.73 -27.73 -25.56
C LEU A 117 -4.68 -28.86 -24.49
N LYS A 118 -3.67 -29.73 -24.41
CA LYS A 118 -3.68 -30.89 -23.49
C LYS A 118 -2.86 -30.71 -22.22
N ASN A 119 -1.94 -29.73 -22.14
CA ASN A 119 -1.18 -29.46 -20.91
C ASN A 119 -1.05 -27.94 -20.67
N PRO A 120 -1.56 -27.41 -19.54
CA PRO A 120 -1.41 -25.99 -19.24
C PRO A 120 0.06 -25.64 -18.97
N PRO A 121 0.53 -24.45 -19.36
CA PRO A 121 1.92 -24.07 -19.21
C PRO A 121 2.32 -24.03 -17.74
N MET A 122 3.55 -24.47 -17.43
CA MET A 122 4.08 -24.36 -16.07
C MET A 122 4.23 -22.90 -15.64
N VAL A 123 4.58 -21.98 -16.54
CA VAL A 123 4.67 -20.54 -16.25
C VAL A 123 3.84 -19.80 -17.28
N SER A 124 2.97 -18.90 -16.81
CA SER A 124 2.14 -18.06 -17.67
C SER A 124 2.98 -17.19 -18.60
N SER A 125 2.45 -16.87 -19.78
CA SER A 125 3.18 -16.06 -20.78
C SER A 125 3.51 -14.64 -20.29
N LYS A 126 4.52 -13.99 -20.89
CA LYS A 126 4.86 -12.59 -20.59
C LYS A 126 3.71 -11.62 -20.92
N SER A 127 2.90 -11.92 -21.95
CA SER A 127 1.75 -11.09 -22.31
C SER A 127 0.73 -10.99 -21.16
N VAL A 128 0.47 -12.11 -20.46
CA VAL A 128 -0.39 -12.11 -19.26
C VAL A 128 0.22 -11.22 -18.17
N ALA A 129 1.53 -11.25 -18.02
CA ALA A 129 2.23 -10.44 -17.02
C ALA A 129 2.11 -8.93 -17.30
N TYR A 130 2.37 -8.50 -18.54
CA TYR A 130 2.23 -7.09 -18.92
C TYR A 130 0.79 -6.62 -18.83
N TRP A 131 -0.17 -7.45 -19.25
CA TRP A 131 -1.58 -7.16 -19.09
C TRP A 131 -1.96 -6.93 -17.62
N LEU A 132 -1.56 -7.81 -16.70
CA LEU A 132 -1.81 -7.63 -15.26
C LEU A 132 -1.16 -6.35 -14.71
N LEU A 133 0.03 -5.98 -15.19
CA LEU A 133 0.68 -4.72 -14.80
C LEU A 133 -0.06 -3.50 -15.35
N ILE A 134 -0.61 -3.58 -16.56
CA ILE A 134 -1.48 -2.53 -17.13
C ILE A 134 -2.77 -2.41 -16.31
N CYS A 135 -3.39 -3.53 -15.92
CA CYS A 135 -4.55 -3.51 -15.01
C CYS A 135 -4.18 -2.89 -13.66
N GLY A 136 -3.03 -3.25 -13.09
CA GLY A 136 -2.51 -2.63 -11.86
C GLY A 136 -2.31 -1.12 -12.01
N ALA A 137 -1.76 -0.65 -13.14
CA ALA A 137 -1.62 0.77 -13.43
C ALA A 137 -2.98 1.47 -13.61
N ALA A 138 -3.97 0.80 -14.21
CA ALA A 138 -5.32 1.33 -14.29
C ALA A 138 -5.96 1.47 -12.90
N VAL A 139 -5.76 0.49 -12.00
CA VAL A 139 -6.19 0.55 -10.59
C VAL A 139 -5.46 1.67 -9.84
N PHE A 140 -4.16 1.86 -10.06
CA PHE A 140 -3.44 3.04 -9.55
C PHE A 140 -4.16 4.33 -9.98
N GLY A 141 -4.55 4.41 -11.25
CA GLY A 141 -5.30 5.54 -11.81
C GLY A 141 -6.63 5.81 -11.10
N ILE A 142 -7.49 4.79 -10.88
CA ILE A 142 -8.76 5.03 -10.14
C ILE A 142 -8.51 5.45 -8.73
N VAL A 143 -7.49 4.92 -8.05
CA VAL A 143 -7.28 5.31 -6.66
C VAL A 143 -6.96 6.80 -6.60
N VAL A 144 -6.15 7.33 -7.52
CA VAL A 144 -5.89 8.78 -7.57
C VAL A 144 -7.16 9.56 -7.97
N LEU A 145 -7.88 9.12 -8.99
CA LEU A 145 -9.13 9.75 -9.44
C LEU A 145 -10.21 9.76 -8.35
N GLY A 146 -10.30 8.67 -7.57
CA GLY A 146 -11.19 8.56 -6.43
C GLY A 146 -10.77 9.41 -5.24
N GLY A 147 -9.47 9.55 -5.01
CA GLY A 147 -8.94 10.56 -4.09
C GLY A 147 -9.38 11.97 -4.50
N LEU A 148 -9.23 12.32 -5.77
CA LEU A 148 -9.68 13.61 -6.30
C LEU A 148 -11.20 13.79 -6.14
N THR A 149 -11.99 12.78 -6.51
CA THR A 149 -13.47 12.81 -6.36
C THR A 149 -13.89 13.10 -4.91
N ARG A 150 -13.15 12.57 -3.92
CA ARG A 150 -13.40 12.87 -2.51
C ARG A 150 -12.92 14.26 -2.11
N LEU A 151 -11.73 14.67 -2.55
CA LEU A 151 -11.13 15.98 -2.23
C LEU A 151 -11.90 17.14 -2.86
N THR A 152 -12.62 16.91 -3.96
CA THR A 152 -13.53 17.87 -4.60
C THR A 152 -14.98 17.70 -4.14
N GLU A 153 -15.22 16.90 -3.10
CA GLU A 153 -16.55 16.64 -2.51
C GLU A 153 -17.61 16.21 -3.54
N SER A 154 -17.17 15.46 -4.54
CA SER A 154 -17.99 15.06 -5.68
C SER A 154 -18.58 13.66 -5.54
N GLY A 155 -18.30 12.95 -4.43
CA GLY A 155 -18.58 11.52 -4.30
C GLY A 155 -20.06 11.13 -4.14
N LEU A 156 -20.97 12.11 -4.05
CA LEU A 156 -22.42 11.92 -3.85
C LEU A 156 -23.27 12.76 -4.84
N SER A 157 -22.65 13.28 -5.90
CA SER A 157 -23.29 14.10 -6.93
C SER A 157 -24.25 13.32 -7.87
N ILE A 158 -24.05 12.01 -8.03
CA ILE A 158 -24.87 11.11 -8.84
C ILE A 158 -25.67 10.18 -7.91
N THR A 159 -26.93 10.55 -7.68
CA THR A 159 -27.82 9.87 -6.73
C THR A 159 -28.37 8.55 -7.27
N GLU A 160 -28.50 8.42 -8.59
CA GLU A 160 -29.06 7.23 -9.23
C GLU A 160 -27.99 6.20 -9.60
N TRP A 161 -28.32 4.91 -9.39
CA TRP A 161 -27.48 3.81 -9.82
C TRP A 161 -27.88 3.34 -11.22
N LYS A 162 -27.19 3.84 -12.24
CA LYS A 162 -27.36 3.46 -13.67
C LYS A 162 -26.13 2.68 -14.19
N PRO A 163 -26.06 1.34 -14.04
CA PRO A 163 -24.88 0.56 -14.42
C PRO A 163 -24.50 0.64 -15.90
N ILE A 164 -25.51 0.61 -16.78
CA ILE A 164 -25.33 0.55 -18.24
C ILE A 164 -25.56 1.93 -18.87
N THR A 165 -26.74 2.52 -18.66
CA THR A 165 -27.13 3.80 -19.28
C THR A 165 -26.32 4.99 -18.76
N GLY A 166 -25.83 4.94 -17.51
CA GLY A 166 -24.96 5.97 -16.93
C GLY A 166 -23.51 5.96 -17.46
N ALA A 167 -23.21 5.19 -18.52
CA ALA A 167 -21.92 5.28 -19.22
C ALA A 167 -21.82 6.54 -20.09
N LEU A 168 -22.96 7.08 -20.55
CA LEU A 168 -23.03 8.33 -21.29
C LEU A 168 -23.43 9.46 -20.33
N PRO A 169 -22.75 10.61 -20.35
CA PRO A 169 -23.15 11.76 -19.54
C PRO A 169 -24.35 12.47 -20.19
N PRO A 170 -25.05 13.35 -19.45
CA PRO A 170 -26.11 14.21 -19.99
C PRO A 170 -25.58 15.05 -21.18
N ARG A 171 -26.36 15.14 -22.25
CA ARG A 171 -25.94 15.81 -23.51
C ARG A 171 -26.77 17.03 -23.86
N SER A 172 -28.02 17.08 -23.42
CA SER A 172 -28.90 18.23 -23.59
C SER A 172 -28.99 19.05 -22.30
N LEU A 173 -29.42 20.31 -22.40
CA LEU A 173 -29.69 21.15 -21.24
C LEU A 173 -30.79 20.52 -20.36
N GLU A 174 -31.83 19.97 -20.99
CA GLU A 174 -32.94 19.29 -20.30
C GLU A 174 -32.45 18.10 -19.46
N ASP A 175 -31.54 17.28 -19.98
CA ASP A 175 -30.96 16.16 -19.22
C ASP A 175 -30.15 16.66 -18.01
N TRP A 176 -29.40 17.75 -18.19
CA TRP A 176 -28.63 18.37 -17.11
C TRP A 176 -29.54 18.93 -16.01
N GLU A 177 -30.62 19.59 -16.38
CA GLU A 177 -31.61 20.11 -15.43
C GLU A 177 -32.30 18.99 -14.65
N LYS A 178 -32.60 17.85 -15.29
CA LYS A 178 -33.16 16.66 -14.62
C LYS A 178 -32.21 16.09 -13.56
N GLU A 179 -30.95 15.84 -13.93
CA GLU A 179 -29.96 15.31 -12.98
C GLU A 179 -29.69 16.30 -11.84
N PHE A 180 -29.64 17.61 -12.15
CA PHE A 180 -29.47 18.64 -11.12
C PHE A 180 -30.69 18.74 -10.20
N ALA A 181 -31.91 18.59 -10.71
CA ALA A 181 -33.12 18.53 -9.89
C ALA A 181 -33.06 17.37 -8.88
N LEU A 182 -32.62 16.19 -9.32
CA LEU A 182 -32.39 15.05 -8.42
C LEU A 182 -31.32 15.35 -7.37
N TYR A 183 -30.24 16.06 -7.74
CA TYR A 183 -29.21 16.46 -6.79
C TYR A 183 -29.74 17.44 -5.73
N LYS A 184 -30.64 18.37 -6.10
CA LYS A 184 -31.26 19.33 -5.16
C LYS A 184 -32.08 18.67 -4.06
N GLU A 185 -32.59 17.46 -4.30
CA GLU A 185 -33.32 16.67 -3.30
C GLU A 185 -32.39 15.97 -2.29
N SER A 186 -31.09 15.92 -2.59
CA SER A 186 -30.11 15.26 -1.74
C SER A 186 -29.83 16.06 -0.45
N PRO A 187 -29.49 15.38 0.66
CA PRO A 187 -29.06 16.05 1.88
C PRO A 187 -27.80 16.90 1.69
N GLU A 188 -26.90 16.51 0.79
CA GLU A 188 -25.67 17.24 0.48
C GLU A 188 -25.96 18.61 -0.12
N PHE A 189 -26.86 18.69 -1.11
CA PHE A 189 -27.30 19.97 -1.64
C PHE A 189 -27.99 20.83 -0.58
N GLN A 190 -28.90 20.24 0.18
CA GLN A 190 -29.71 20.97 1.17
C GLN A 190 -28.87 21.56 2.32
N GLN A 191 -27.76 20.92 2.70
CA GLN A 191 -26.97 21.32 3.87
C GLN A 191 -25.65 22.01 3.54
N LEU A 192 -25.01 21.66 2.41
CA LEU A 192 -23.66 22.12 2.08
C LEU A 192 -23.62 22.96 0.79
N ASN A 193 -24.46 22.62 -0.20
CA ASN A 193 -24.36 23.16 -1.55
C ASN A 193 -25.63 23.90 -2.02
N SER A 194 -26.38 24.53 -1.10
CA SER A 194 -27.69 25.14 -1.41
C SER A 194 -27.63 26.24 -2.48
N ASP A 195 -26.47 26.88 -2.60
CA ASP A 195 -26.25 28.04 -3.47
C ASP A 195 -25.56 27.64 -4.79
N MET A 196 -25.36 26.33 -5.03
CA MET A 196 -24.64 25.80 -6.18
C MET A 196 -25.40 26.06 -7.49
N THR A 197 -24.69 26.50 -8.53
CA THR A 197 -25.27 26.68 -9.87
C THR A 197 -25.23 25.38 -10.68
N LEU A 198 -25.93 25.35 -11.82
CA LEU A 198 -25.86 24.20 -12.73
C LEU A 198 -24.44 23.96 -13.25
N ASP A 199 -23.65 25.01 -13.47
CA ASP A 199 -22.28 24.87 -13.99
C ASP A 199 -21.33 24.33 -12.91
N ASP A 200 -21.50 24.72 -11.66
CA ASP A 200 -20.79 24.12 -10.52
C ASP A 200 -21.15 22.64 -10.36
N TYR A 201 -22.44 22.30 -10.51
CA TYR A 201 -22.92 20.92 -10.47
C TYR A 201 -22.28 20.05 -11.55
N LYS A 202 -22.13 20.56 -12.79
CA LYS A 202 -21.46 19.82 -13.87
C LYS A 202 -20.04 19.39 -13.49
N PHE A 203 -19.29 20.24 -12.78
CA PHE A 203 -17.93 19.91 -12.36
C PHE A 203 -17.91 18.69 -11.42
N ILE A 204 -18.70 18.71 -10.35
CA ILE A 204 -18.77 17.59 -9.40
C ILE A 204 -19.34 16.33 -10.07
N TYR A 205 -20.34 16.49 -10.95
CA TYR A 205 -20.89 15.38 -11.74
C TYR A 205 -19.82 14.71 -12.60
N PHE A 206 -19.00 15.48 -13.33
CA PHE A 206 -17.98 14.91 -14.22
C PHE A 206 -16.87 14.21 -13.45
N MET A 207 -16.51 14.68 -12.25
CA MET A 207 -15.56 14.00 -11.38
C MET A 207 -16.07 12.62 -10.98
N GLU A 208 -17.31 12.54 -10.52
CA GLU A 208 -17.90 11.27 -10.11
C GLU A 208 -18.19 10.33 -11.28
N TRP A 209 -18.76 10.87 -12.36
CA TRP A 209 -19.02 10.14 -13.59
C TRP A 209 -17.72 9.57 -14.16
N GLY A 210 -16.65 10.37 -14.20
CA GLY A 210 -15.33 9.95 -14.69
C GLY A 210 -14.75 8.80 -13.86
N HIS A 211 -14.86 8.89 -12.53
CA HIS A 211 -14.50 7.78 -11.63
C HIS A 211 -15.30 6.52 -11.95
N ARG A 212 -16.63 6.61 -11.96
CA ARG A 212 -17.53 5.46 -12.22
C ARG A 212 -17.28 4.84 -13.60
N LEU A 213 -17.07 5.66 -14.63
CA LEU A 213 -16.73 5.19 -15.98
C LEU A 213 -15.39 4.46 -16.00
N TRP A 214 -14.36 4.99 -15.34
CA TRP A 214 -13.06 4.33 -15.23
C TRP A 214 -13.17 2.98 -14.51
N GLY A 215 -14.01 2.87 -13.48
CA GLY A 215 -14.31 1.62 -12.79
C GLY A 215 -14.90 0.56 -13.73
N ARG A 216 -15.86 0.95 -14.57
CA ARG A 216 -16.45 0.07 -15.60
C ARG A 216 -15.39 -0.36 -16.63
N ALA A 217 -14.56 0.58 -17.10
CA ALA A 217 -13.49 0.30 -18.05
C ALA A 217 -12.47 -0.71 -17.50
N ILE A 218 -12.11 -0.60 -16.22
CA ILE A 218 -11.26 -1.60 -15.54
C ILE A 218 -11.94 -2.95 -15.46
N GLY A 219 -13.25 -2.98 -15.17
CA GLY A 219 -14.08 -4.18 -15.26
C GLY A 219 -13.86 -4.94 -16.56
N LEU A 220 -14.03 -4.26 -17.69
CA LEU A 220 -13.83 -4.83 -19.02
C LEU A 220 -12.37 -5.20 -19.30
N LEU A 221 -11.43 -4.35 -18.91
CA LEU A 221 -9.98 -4.55 -19.08
C LEU A 221 -9.47 -5.79 -18.33
N VAL A 222 -10.09 -6.15 -17.22
CA VAL A 222 -9.74 -7.34 -16.44
C VAL A 222 -10.48 -8.58 -16.94
N VAL A 223 -11.79 -8.50 -17.18
CA VAL A 223 -12.58 -9.69 -17.49
C VAL A 223 -12.32 -10.20 -18.91
N LEU A 224 -12.36 -9.34 -19.94
CA LEU A 224 -12.31 -9.79 -21.33
C LEU A 224 -10.93 -10.39 -21.70
N PRO A 225 -9.79 -9.71 -21.46
CA PRO A 225 -8.49 -10.32 -21.76
C PRO A 225 -8.19 -11.51 -20.85
N GLY A 226 -8.68 -11.50 -19.60
CA GLY A 226 -8.56 -12.62 -18.67
C GLY A 226 -9.18 -13.90 -19.21
N LEU A 227 -10.44 -13.83 -19.66
CA LEU A 227 -11.14 -14.94 -20.32
C LEU A 227 -10.39 -15.41 -21.57
N TYR A 228 -9.95 -14.48 -22.42
CA TYR A 228 -9.15 -14.80 -23.61
C TYR A 228 -7.86 -15.56 -23.26
N PHE A 229 -7.09 -15.09 -22.27
CA PHE A 229 -5.82 -15.72 -21.90
C PHE A 229 -6.01 -17.14 -21.34
N VAL A 230 -7.06 -17.35 -20.55
CA VAL A 230 -7.41 -18.66 -20.01
C VAL A 230 -7.85 -19.60 -21.15
N ALA A 231 -8.77 -19.16 -22.01
CA ALA A 231 -9.25 -19.95 -23.14
C ALA A 231 -8.13 -20.34 -24.13
N ARG A 232 -7.12 -19.47 -24.30
CA ARG A 232 -5.95 -19.73 -25.15
C ARG A 232 -4.84 -20.53 -24.46
N GLY A 233 -5.04 -21.00 -23.23
CA GLY A 233 -4.04 -21.76 -22.48
C GLY A 233 -2.75 -20.98 -22.21
N LYS A 234 -2.81 -19.63 -22.16
CA LYS A 234 -1.65 -18.76 -21.94
C LYS A 234 -1.30 -18.60 -20.45
N THR A 235 -2.11 -19.19 -19.56
CA THR A 235 -2.03 -19.08 -18.10
C THR A 235 -1.76 -20.43 -17.45
N SER A 236 -0.95 -20.42 -16.39
CA SER A 236 -0.73 -21.59 -15.55
C SER A 236 -1.94 -21.83 -14.61
N PRO A 237 -2.15 -23.05 -14.09
CA PRO A 237 -3.24 -23.33 -13.14
C PRO A 237 -3.16 -22.48 -11.87
N GLN A 238 -1.94 -22.15 -11.43
CA GLN A 238 -1.74 -21.23 -10.30
C GLN A 238 -2.23 -19.82 -10.64
N THR A 239 -1.89 -19.30 -11.83
CA THR A 239 -2.37 -18.00 -12.28
C THR A 239 -3.89 -17.99 -12.42
N ASN A 240 -4.51 -19.06 -12.91
CA ASN A 240 -5.98 -19.15 -13.02
C ASN A 240 -6.67 -18.94 -11.67
N ARG A 241 -6.18 -19.57 -10.59
CA ARG A 241 -6.71 -19.34 -9.23
C ARG A 241 -6.59 -17.88 -8.79
N TRP A 242 -5.48 -17.23 -9.10
CA TRP A 242 -5.31 -15.80 -8.83
C TRP A 242 -6.25 -14.93 -9.67
N LEU A 243 -6.48 -15.27 -10.94
CA LEU A 243 -7.42 -14.54 -11.80
C LEU A 243 -8.86 -14.65 -11.29
N VAL A 244 -9.28 -15.80 -10.77
CA VAL A 244 -10.57 -15.95 -10.07
C VAL A 244 -10.65 -15.01 -8.87
N GLY A 245 -9.63 -15.02 -8.01
CA GLY A 245 -9.57 -14.13 -6.84
C GLY A 245 -9.56 -12.64 -7.20
N ILE A 246 -8.80 -12.25 -8.24
CA ILE A 246 -8.76 -10.88 -8.75
C ILE A 246 -10.13 -10.46 -9.29
N THR A 247 -10.80 -11.33 -10.04
CA THR A 247 -12.13 -11.04 -10.60
C THR A 247 -13.19 -10.94 -9.50
N ALA A 248 -13.11 -11.81 -8.48
CA ALA A 248 -13.98 -11.73 -7.30
C ALA A 248 -13.75 -10.43 -6.52
N LEU A 249 -12.49 -10.03 -6.30
CA LEU A 249 -12.16 -8.75 -5.64
C LEU A 249 -12.63 -7.54 -6.45
N LEU A 250 -12.59 -7.62 -7.79
CA LEU A 250 -13.12 -6.57 -8.67
C LEU A 250 -14.65 -6.44 -8.55
N GLY A 251 -15.38 -7.55 -8.49
CA GLY A 251 -16.81 -7.55 -8.21
C GLY A 251 -17.13 -6.99 -6.82
N LEU A 252 -16.36 -7.41 -5.81
CA LEU A 252 -16.46 -6.88 -4.44
C LEU A 252 -16.18 -5.37 -4.38
N GLN A 253 -15.23 -4.87 -5.17
CA GLN A 253 -14.98 -3.43 -5.30
C GLN A 253 -16.21 -2.66 -5.78
N GLY A 254 -16.89 -3.17 -6.81
CA GLY A 254 -18.17 -2.60 -7.26
C GLY A 254 -19.25 -2.63 -6.18
N ALA A 255 -19.38 -3.76 -5.46
CA ALA A 255 -20.34 -3.90 -4.36
C ALA A 255 -20.06 -2.93 -3.19
N ILE A 256 -18.79 -2.78 -2.79
CA ILE A 256 -18.39 -1.82 -1.76
C ILE A 256 -18.63 -0.38 -2.24
N GLY A 257 -18.32 -0.07 -3.50
CA GLY A 257 -18.57 1.26 -4.08
C GLY A 257 -20.06 1.62 -4.09
N TRP A 258 -20.91 0.67 -4.49
CA TRP A 258 -22.37 0.83 -4.38
C TRP A 258 -22.82 1.05 -2.93
N TRP A 259 -22.34 0.22 -1.99
CA TRP A 259 -22.64 0.38 -0.57
C TRP A 259 -22.25 1.76 -0.07
N MET A 260 -21.08 2.26 -0.46
CA MET A 260 -20.53 3.54 -0.05
C MET A 260 -21.42 4.73 -0.45
N VAL A 261 -21.97 4.71 -1.67
CA VAL A 261 -22.87 5.76 -2.18
C VAL A 261 -24.28 5.63 -1.62
N HIS A 262 -24.88 4.45 -1.70
CA HIS A 262 -26.27 4.21 -1.31
C HIS A 262 -26.53 4.66 0.14
N SER A 263 -25.60 4.31 1.02
CA SER A 263 -25.69 4.61 2.44
C SER A 263 -25.17 6.01 2.82
N GLY A 264 -24.67 6.78 1.86
CA GLY A 264 -24.33 8.21 2.02
C GLY A 264 -25.49 9.14 1.67
N ILE A 265 -26.46 8.67 0.88
CA ILE A 265 -27.65 9.42 0.46
C ILE A 265 -28.85 9.15 1.39
N ASP A 266 -28.87 7.97 2.03
CA ASP A 266 -29.97 7.55 2.90
C ASP A 266 -30.10 8.44 4.17
N ARG A 267 -31.27 9.09 4.30
CA ARG A 267 -31.61 10.04 5.35
C ARG A 267 -31.63 9.39 6.74
N GLU A 268 -32.04 8.14 6.87
CA GLU A 268 -32.08 7.43 8.16
C GLU A 268 -30.66 7.14 8.67
N ASN A 269 -29.77 6.76 7.75
CA ASN A 269 -28.34 6.57 8.01
C ASN A 269 -27.61 7.87 8.39
N LEU A 270 -28.07 9.02 7.89
CA LEU A 270 -27.55 10.34 8.27
C LEU A 270 -28.11 10.82 9.61
N ALA A 271 -29.41 10.61 9.87
CA ALA A 271 -30.07 11.01 11.12
C ALA A 271 -29.58 10.23 12.34
N SER A 272 -29.23 8.95 12.18
CA SER A 272 -28.61 8.14 13.25
C SER A 272 -27.22 8.62 13.68
N ARG A 273 -26.64 9.56 12.94
CA ARG A 273 -25.39 10.25 13.27
C ARG A 273 -25.75 11.71 13.57
N ALA A 274 -26.20 11.96 14.80
CA ALA A 274 -26.77 13.23 15.25
C ALA A 274 -25.96 14.52 14.91
N ASP A 275 -24.67 14.39 14.55
CA ASP A 275 -23.79 15.50 14.16
C ASP A 275 -23.12 15.33 12.77
N SER A 276 -23.59 14.44 11.89
CA SER A 276 -22.86 14.16 10.65
C SER A 276 -23.29 15.02 9.47
N HIS A 277 -22.37 15.84 8.98
CA HIS A 277 -22.40 16.36 7.61
C HIS A 277 -22.65 15.22 6.60
N PRO A 278 -23.46 15.44 5.56
CA PRO A 278 -23.81 14.44 4.55
C PRO A 278 -22.60 14.08 3.71
N ARG A 279 -21.82 13.13 4.20
CA ARG A 279 -20.62 12.60 3.55
C ARG A 279 -20.51 11.10 3.73
N VAL A 280 -19.75 10.47 2.84
CA VAL A 280 -19.39 9.06 2.96
C VAL A 280 -18.66 8.82 4.28
N SER A 281 -19.10 7.80 5.02
CA SER A 281 -18.42 7.38 6.26
C SER A 281 -16.95 7.02 5.99
N HIS A 282 -16.05 7.55 6.80
CA HIS A 282 -14.61 7.26 6.70
C HIS A 282 -14.30 5.75 6.83
N TYR A 283 -15.14 4.97 7.54
CA TYR A 283 -15.04 3.51 7.58
C TYR A 283 -15.31 2.86 6.21
N ARG A 284 -16.33 3.35 5.48
CA ARG A 284 -16.68 2.85 4.14
C ARG A 284 -15.61 3.26 3.13
N LEU A 285 -15.13 4.50 3.21
CA LEU A 285 -14.00 4.99 2.41
C LEU A 285 -12.75 4.13 2.61
N ALA A 286 -12.36 3.89 3.87
CA ALA A 286 -11.21 3.06 4.20
C ALA A 286 -11.37 1.61 3.72
N THR A 287 -12.59 1.04 3.83
CA THR A 287 -12.91 -0.30 3.34
C THR A 287 -12.77 -0.39 1.81
N HIS A 288 -13.30 0.60 1.10
CA HIS A 288 -13.21 0.66 -0.37
C HIS A 288 -11.75 0.80 -0.82
N LEU A 289 -11.00 1.73 -0.23
CA LEU A 289 -9.59 1.96 -0.52
C LEU A 289 -8.74 0.71 -0.19
N GLY A 290 -8.97 0.08 0.96
CA GLY A 290 -8.25 -1.11 1.39
C GLY A 290 -8.44 -2.28 0.42
N ALA A 291 -9.66 -2.53 -0.04
CA ALA A 291 -9.92 -3.54 -1.04
C ALA A 291 -9.34 -3.18 -2.43
N ALA A 292 -9.27 -1.89 -2.79
CA ALA A 292 -8.58 -1.43 -4.00
C ALA A 292 -7.06 -1.68 -3.92
N PHE A 293 -6.47 -1.48 -2.73
CA PHE A 293 -5.06 -1.79 -2.48
C PHE A 293 -4.77 -3.28 -2.60
N LEU A 294 -5.65 -4.15 -2.07
CA LEU A 294 -5.54 -5.60 -2.24
C LEU A 294 -5.62 -6.02 -3.71
N LEU A 295 -6.55 -5.43 -4.47
CA LEU A 295 -6.69 -5.67 -5.91
C LEU A 295 -5.42 -5.24 -6.67
N PHE A 296 -4.93 -4.03 -6.40
CA PHE A 296 -3.69 -3.50 -6.95
C PHE A 296 -2.49 -4.41 -6.66
N MET A 297 -2.34 -4.82 -5.40
CA MET A 297 -1.27 -5.72 -4.96
C MET A 297 -1.36 -7.07 -5.67
N ALA A 298 -2.54 -7.66 -5.76
CA ALA A 298 -2.76 -8.96 -6.39
C ALA A 298 -2.36 -8.92 -7.87
N MET A 299 -2.81 -7.91 -8.62
CA MET A 299 -2.46 -7.74 -10.04
C MET A 299 -0.97 -7.49 -10.24
N THR A 300 -0.44 -6.48 -9.53
CA THR A 300 0.95 -6.03 -9.69
C THR A 300 1.93 -7.13 -9.28
N TYR A 301 1.73 -7.75 -8.12
CA TYR A 301 2.61 -8.81 -7.64
C TYR A 301 2.55 -10.05 -8.53
N THR A 302 1.36 -10.43 -9.03
CA THR A 302 1.23 -11.58 -9.94
C THR A 302 1.93 -11.31 -11.27
N GLY A 303 1.77 -10.11 -11.85
CA GLY A 303 2.49 -9.71 -13.06
C GLY A 303 4.01 -9.74 -12.88
N LEU A 304 4.53 -9.15 -11.80
CA LEU A 304 5.97 -9.16 -11.49
C LEU A 304 6.51 -10.58 -11.28
N ASP A 305 5.75 -11.44 -10.58
CA ASP A 305 6.14 -12.84 -10.34
C ASP A 305 6.21 -13.64 -11.64
N ILE A 306 5.26 -13.47 -12.56
CA ILE A 306 5.31 -14.12 -13.88
C ILE A 306 6.54 -13.65 -14.65
N LEU A 307 6.85 -12.35 -14.69
CA LEU A 307 8.06 -11.83 -15.36
C LEU A 307 9.34 -12.39 -14.75
N LYS A 308 9.38 -12.56 -13.43
CA LYS A 308 10.51 -13.17 -12.73
C LYS A 308 10.69 -14.64 -13.12
N GLN A 309 9.60 -15.42 -13.12
CA GLN A 309 9.64 -16.83 -13.50
C GLN A 309 10.05 -17.01 -14.98
N GLN A 310 9.56 -16.15 -15.87
CA GLN A 310 9.95 -16.13 -17.30
C GLN A 310 11.45 -15.83 -17.49
N ARG A 311 12.03 -14.96 -16.66
CA ARG A 311 13.48 -14.71 -16.65
C ARG A 311 14.27 -15.95 -16.23
N TYR A 312 13.78 -16.68 -15.23
CA TYR A 312 14.40 -17.92 -14.78
C TYR A 312 14.38 -19.02 -15.84
N LEU A 313 13.28 -19.14 -16.59
CA LEU A 313 13.20 -20.08 -17.71
C LEU A 313 14.19 -19.75 -18.84
N ARG A 314 14.46 -18.46 -19.08
CA ARG A 314 15.43 -18.02 -20.09
C ARG A 314 16.87 -18.42 -19.71
N ASN A 315 17.24 -18.21 -18.44
CA ASN A 315 18.59 -18.47 -17.91
C ASN A 315 18.55 -19.43 -16.69
N PRO A 316 18.35 -20.75 -16.90
CA PRO A 316 18.14 -21.68 -15.78
C PRO A 316 19.35 -21.83 -14.85
N ALA A 317 20.58 -21.83 -15.38
CA ALA A 317 21.80 -21.95 -14.57
C ALA A 317 21.99 -20.74 -13.61
N GLU A 318 21.71 -19.53 -14.08
CA GLU A 318 21.74 -18.32 -13.26
C GLU A 318 20.61 -18.34 -12.22
N ALA A 319 19.42 -18.80 -12.61
CA ALA A 319 18.27 -18.92 -11.73
C ALA A 319 18.55 -19.86 -10.54
N VAL A 320 19.15 -21.03 -10.77
CA VAL A 320 19.49 -21.98 -9.71
C VAL A 320 20.46 -21.36 -8.69
N LYS A 321 21.47 -20.61 -9.16
CA LYS A 321 22.41 -19.88 -8.29
C LYS A 321 21.68 -18.84 -7.44
N GLU A 322 20.82 -18.01 -8.05
CA GLU A 322 20.05 -17.00 -7.34
C GLU A 322 19.09 -17.64 -6.30
N ILE A 323 18.40 -18.71 -6.67
CA ILE A 323 17.47 -19.42 -5.79
C ILE A 323 18.19 -20.02 -4.58
N LYS A 324 19.41 -20.53 -4.75
CA LYS A 324 20.24 -21.03 -3.64
C LYS A 324 20.53 -19.90 -2.62
N ILE A 325 20.91 -18.71 -3.11
CA ILE A 325 21.14 -17.53 -2.27
C ILE A 325 19.84 -17.11 -1.56
N LEU A 326 18.72 -17.04 -2.29
CA LEU A 326 17.42 -16.63 -1.75
C LEU A 326 16.80 -17.63 -0.75
N SER A 327 17.29 -18.88 -0.77
CA SER A 327 16.88 -19.93 0.18
C SER A 327 17.66 -19.87 1.50
N SER A 328 18.70 -19.03 1.60
CA SER A 328 19.49 -18.87 2.82
C SER A 328 18.68 -18.26 3.99
N PRO A 329 19.05 -18.54 5.25
CA PRO A 329 18.42 -17.93 6.43
C PRO A 329 18.45 -16.40 6.41
N LEU A 330 19.53 -15.82 5.87
CA LEU A 330 19.70 -14.37 5.72
C LEU A 330 18.64 -13.76 4.79
N ALA A 331 18.43 -14.37 3.62
CA ALA A 331 17.40 -13.94 2.67
C ALA A 331 15.99 -14.15 3.23
N SER A 332 15.78 -15.20 4.03
CA SER A 332 14.54 -15.42 4.78
C SER A 332 14.27 -14.29 5.77
N GLY A 333 15.28 -13.86 6.55
CA GLY A 333 15.18 -12.71 7.45
C GLY A 333 14.84 -11.41 6.71
N SER A 334 15.49 -11.16 5.57
CA SER A 334 15.18 -10.00 4.72
C SER A 334 13.74 -10.03 4.19
N ARG A 335 13.23 -11.21 3.81
CA ARG A 335 11.84 -11.39 3.37
C ARG A 335 10.84 -11.10 4.48
N LYS A 336 11.09 -11.61 5.70
CA LYS A 336 10.24 -11.32 6.87
C LYS A 336 10.19 -9.82 7.14
N PHE A 337 11.33 -9.14 7.10
CA PHE A 337 11.37 -7.69 7.26
C PHE A 337 10.58 -6.97 6.15
N ALA A 338 10.77 -7.34 4.88
CA ALA A 338 9.99 -6.75 3.78
C ALA A 338 8.47 -6.98 3.93
N VAL A 339 8.03 -8.10 4.52
CA VAL A 339 6.61 -8.33 4.86
C VAL A 339 6.16 -7.40 6.01
N VAL A 340 6.99 -7.20 7.03
CA VAL A 340 6.68 -6.22 8.09
C VAL A 340 6.54 -4.81 7.50
N LEU A 341 7.43 -4.40 6.59
CA LEU A 341 7.30 -3.11 5.89
C LEU A 341 5.99 -3.01 5.10
N LEU A 342 5.60 -4.09 4.41
CA LEU A 342 4.31 -4.14 3.71
C LEU A 342 3.14 -3.91 4.67
N LEU A 343 3.11 -4.61 5.80
CA LEU A 343 2.04 -4.48 6.79
C LEU A 343 2.00 -3.07 7.40
N MET A 344 3.17 -2.48 7.70
CA MET A 344 3.27 -1.10 8.19
C MET A 344 2.81 -0.08 7.16
N ALA A 345 3.18 -0.26 5.88
CA ALA A 345 2.73 0.60 4.80
C ALA A 345 1.21 0.54 4.61
N LEU A 346 0.62 -0.66 4.69
CA LEU A 346 -0.84 -0.83 4.64
C LEU A 346 -1.51 -0.18 5.85
N ALA A 347 -1.03 -0.41 7.07
CA ALA A 347 -1.57 0.21 8.28
C ALA A 347 -1.51 1.74 8.22
N THR A 348 -0.40 2.30 7.76
CA THR A 348 -0.22 3.76 7.57
C THR A 348 -1.16 4.30 6.49
N SER A 349 -1.34 3.56 5.39
CA SER A 349 -2.27 3.97 4.33
C SER A 349 -3.72 3.94 4.79
N MET A 350 -4.10 2.95 5.60
CA MET A 350 -5.43 2.87 6.19
C MET A 350 -5.65 3.99 7.19
N SER A 351 -4.71 4.30 8.09
CA SER A 351 -4.85 5.47 8.97
C SER A 351 -4.94 6.78 8.18
N GLY A 352 -4.26 6.89 7.03
CA GLY A 352 -4.39 8.03 6.11
C GLY A 352 -5.79 8.15 5.50
N ALA A 353 -6.46 7.02 5.22
CA ALA A 353 -7.84 7.02 4.74
C ALA A 353 -8.81 7.57 5.80
N PHE A 354 -8.55 7.31 7.09
CA PHE A 354 -9.32 7.89 8.19
C PHE A 354 -9.05 9.39 8.32
N VAL A 355 -7.79 9.83 8.19
CA VAL A 355 -7.45 11.27 8.16
C VAL A 355 -8.21 12.00 7.06
N ALA A 356 -8.20 11.47 5.84
CA ALA A 356 -8.92 12.06 4.71
C ALA A 356 -10.45 11.98 4.89
N GLY A 357 -10.96 10.87 5.44
CA GLY A 357 -12.39 10.69 5.66
C GLY A 357 -12.97 11.57 6.77
N LEU A 358 -12.15 11.97 7.75
CA LEU A 358 -12.53 12.87 8.84
C LEU A 358 -12.18 14.33 8.57
N ASP A 359 -11.54 14.65 7.45
CA ASP A 359 -10.96 15.97 7.16
C ASP A 359 -9.94 16.41 8.22
N ALA A 360 -9.31 15.44 8.88
CA ALA A 360 -8.40 15.66 10.00
C ALA A 360 -7.09 16.35 9.60
N GLY A 361 -6.80 16.42 8.29
CA GLY A 361 -5.66 17.18 7.76
C GLY A 361 -5.75 18.70 7.95
N LEU A 362 -6.95 19.22 8.26
CA LEU A 362 -7.21 20.65 8.43
C LEU A 362 -7.09 21.13 9.89
N LEU A 363 -6.82 20.23 10.85
CA LEU A 363 -6.76 20.61 12.28
C LEU A 363 -5.38 21.15 12.67
N TYR A 364 -4.37 20.28 12.71
CA TYR A 364 -3.00 20.70 12.99
C TYR A 364 -2.19 20.76 11.71
N ASN A 365 -1.69 21.94 11.34
CA ASN A 365 -0.90 22.14 10.12
C ASN A 365 0.60 22.39 10.36
N ASP A 366 1.04 22.33 11.63
CA ASP A 366 2.46 22.38 11.99
C ASP A 366 3.14 21.00 11.88
N TRP A 367 4.47 21.01 11.68
CA TRP A 367 5.33 19.84 11.75
C TRP A 367 6.73 20.22 12.29
N PRO A 368 7.33 19.45 13.22
CA PRO A 368 6.88 18.19 13.79
C PRO A 368 5.87 18.33 14.94
N LEU A 369 5.62 19.55 15.41
CA LEU A 369 4.68 19.83 16.49
C LEU A 369 3.22 19.70 16.02
N MET A 370 2.30 19.53 16.98
CA MET A 370 0.86 19.70 16.83
C MET A 370 0.46 20.87 17.73
N GLY A 371 0.45 22.08 17.14
CA GLY A 371 0.39 23.33 17.89
C GLY A 371 1.71 23.56 18.63
N ASN A 372 1.65 23.84 19.93
CA ASN A 372 2.85 24.16 20.72
C ASN A 372 3.57 22.94 21.32
N ARG A 373 3.16 21.71 20.98
CA ARG A 373 3.61 20.48 21.63
C ARG A 373 3.71 19.31 20.64
N LEU A 374 4.59 18.34 20.89
CA LEU A 374 4.75 17.16 20.00
C LEU A 374 3.54 16.22 20.05
N VAL A 375 2.88 16.16 21.20
CA VAL A 375 1.68 15.35 21.43
C VAL A 375 0.58 16.31 21.89
N PRO A 376 -0.62 16.26 21.29
CA PRO A 376 -1.77 17.05 21.75
C PRO A 376 -2.10 16.79 23.23
N SER A 377 -2.90 17.65 23.85
CA SER A 377 -3.28 17.44 25.25
C SER A 377 -4.13 16.17 25.42
N ASN A 378 -4.06 15.53 26.60
CA ASN A 378 -4.89 14.35 26.90
C ASN A 378 -6.40 14.64 26.74
N ASN A 379 -6.80 15.89 27.02
CA ASN A 379 -8.19 16.32 26.88
C ASN A 379 -8.64 16.26 25.41
N GLU A 380 -7.78 16.62 24.46
CA GLU A 380 -8.06 16.54 23.03
C GLU A 380 -7.92 15.11 22.48
N LEU A 381 -7.01 14.31 23.04
CA LEU A 381 -6.80 12.93 22.57
C LEU A 381 -7.92 11.98 23.00
N PHE A 382 -8.53 12.23 24.16
CA PHE A 382 -9.51 11.35 24.80
C PHE A 382 -10.78 12.11 25.18
N GLU A 383 -11.43 12.72 24.18
CA GLU A 383 -12.68 13.42 24.38
C GLU A 383 -13.86 12.44 24.51
N LYS A 384 -14.68 12.64 25.55
CA LYS A 384 -15.84 11.78 25.83
C LYS A 384 -16.92 11.89 24.74
N ARG A 385 -17.06 13.01 24.04
CA ARG A 385 -18.11 13.19 23.02
C ARG A 385 -18.07 12.12 21.91
N TYR A 386 -16.88 11.60 21.58
CA TYR A 386 -16.73 10.59 20.54
C TYR A 386 -17.19 9.19 20.95
N THR A 387 -17.45 8.94 22.24
CA THR A 387 -17.93 7.62 22.69
C THR A 387 -19.39 7.38 22.40
N ARG A 388 -20.18 8.45 22.18
CA ARG A 388 -21.65 8.41 22.01
C ARG A 388 -22.37 7.69 23.17
N GLU A 389 -21.76 7.70 24.34
CA GLU A 389 -22.22 7.03 25.56
C GLU A 389 -21.95 7.97 26.75
N GLU A 390 -22.91 8.07 27.68
CA GLU A 390 -22.79 8.94 28.85
C GLU A 390 -21.71 8.46 29.84
N ASN A 391 -21.60 7.14 30.04
CA ASN A 391 -20.64 6.51 30.94
C ASN A 391 -19.79 5.46 30.21
N PRO A 392 -18.83 5.87 29.34
CA PRO A 392 -18.04 4.95 28.55
C PRO A 392 -16.99 4.23 29.40
N THR A 393 -16.72 2.97 29.08
CA THR A 393 -15.54 2.27 29.61
C THR A 393 -14.26 2.89 29.06
N ASN A 394 -13.13 2.71 29.77
CA ASN A 394 -11.82 3.18 29.29
C ASN A 394 -11.48 2.63 27.90
N LEU A 395 -11.84 1.37 27.62
CA LEU A 395 -11.64 0.75 26.31
C LEU A 395 -12.47 1.43 25.22
N LYS A 396 -13.73 1.76 25.51
CA LYS A 396 -14.59 2.51 24.58
C LYS A 396 -14.07 3.91 24.32
N LEU A 397 -13.58 4.60 25.36
CA LEU A 397 -12.96 5.92 25.24
C LEU A 397 -11.77 5.89 24.28
N ILE A 398 -10.87 4.93 24.47
CA ILE A 398 -9.68 4.76 23.62
C ILE A 398 -10.10 4.42 22.18
N TYR A 399 -10.90 3.37 21.98
CA TYR A 399 -11.26 2.90 20.64
C TYR A 399 -11.99 3.96 19.82
N SER A 400 -12.97 4.64 20.42
CA SER A 400 -13.76 5.65 19.70
C SER A 400 -12.89 6.85 19.33
N ASN A 401 -11.99 7.30 20.22
CA ASN A 401 -11.08 8.39 19.88
C ASN A 401 -10.05 7.96 18.82
N MET A 402 -9.52 6.73 18.87
CA MET A 402 -8.59 6.25 17.84
C MET A 402 -9.18 6.19 16.43
N MET A 403 -10.51 6.12 16.30
CA MET A 403 -11.19 5.94 15.01
C MET A 403 -12.00 7.16 14.57
N ASP A 404 -12.70 7.83 15.49
CA ASP A 404 -13.64 8.91 15.20
C ASP A 404 -13.10 10.31 15.58
N ASN A 405 -12.12 10.42 16.49
CA ASN A 405 -11.57 11.73 16.88
C ASN A 405 -10.51 12.20 15.85
N PRO A 406 -10.75 13.30 15.11
CA PRO A 406 -9.84 13.77 14.08
C PRO A 406 -8.44 14.11 14.62
N VAL A 407 -8.31 14.70 15.82
CA VAL A 407 -7.00 15.00 16.43
C VAL A 407 -6.20 13.72 16.65
N THR A 408 -6.83 12.74 17.28
CA THR A 408 -6.21 11.45 17.61
C THR A 408 -5.86 10.66 16.36
N VAL A 409 -6.75 10.62 15.37
CA VAL A 409 -6.52 9.96 14.08
C VAL A 409 -5.34 10.61 13.33
N GLN A 410 -5.29 11.94 13.30
CA GLN A 410 -4.18 12.68 12.69
C GLN A 410 -2.85 12.37 13.39
N PHE A 411 -2.82 12.38 14.73
CA PHE A 411 -1.66 12.02 15.53
C PHE A 411 -1.19 10.58 15.26
N ILE A 412 -2.10 9.61 15.27
CA ILE A 412 -1.79 8.20 14.98
C ILE A 412 -1.19 8.04 13.59
N HIS A 413 -1.76 8.72 12.58
CA HIS A 413 -1.23 8.67 11.22
C HIS A 413 0.20 9.23 11.14
N ARG A 414 0.47 10.38 11.78
CA ARG A 414 1.81 10.97 11.88
C ARG A 414 2.82 10.01 12.53
N MET A 415 2.42 9.33 13.60
CA MET A 415 3.28 8.36 14.31
C MET A 415 3.53 7.10 13.47
N LEU A 416 2.50 6.55 12.82
CA LEU A 416 2.64 5.42 11.92
C LEU A 416 3.51 5.74 10.71
N ALA A 417 3.38 6.93 10.12
CA ALA A 417 4.23 7.38 9.02
C ALA A 417 5.70 7.50 9.45
N THR A 418 5.96 8.10 10.60
CA THR A 418 7.32 8.23 11.16
C THR A 418 7.94 6.86 11.48
N ALA A 419 7.17 5.96 12.10
CA ALA A 419 7.61 4.59 12.38
C ALA A 419 7.89 3.80 11.09
N THR A 420 7.02 3.91 10.08
CA THR A 420 7.17 3.22 8.79
C THR A 420 8.39 3.71 8.03
N TRP A 421 8.63 5.02 7.97
CA TRP A 421 9.83 5.59 7.36
C TRP A 421 11.10 5.11 8.08
N THR A 422 11.09 5.14 9.41
CA THR A 422 12.22 4.67 10.24
C THR A 422 12.51 3.18 10.00
N ALA A 423 11.47 2.35 9.90
CA ALA A 423 11.61 0.93 9.56
C ALA A 423 12.18 0.72 8.15
N CYS A 424 11.79 1.55 7.18
CA CYS A 424 12.38 1.53 5.83
C CYS A 424 13.86 1.91 5.85
N LEU A 425 14.25 2.92 6.63
CA LEU A 425 15.65 3.31 6.81
C LEU A 425 16.46 2.18 7.47
N ALA A 426 15.91 1.57 8.52
CA ALA A 426 16.52 0.43 9.19
C ALA A 426 16.71 -0.76 8.22
N TYR A 427 15.71 -1.06 7.38
CA TYR A 427 15.82 -2.07 6.34
C TYR A 427 16.88 -1.71 5.29
N PHE A 428 16.97 -0.45 4.87
CA PHE A 428 17.99 0.01 3.94
C PHE A 428 19.40 -0.19 4.50
N ILE A 429 19.64 0.20 5.75
CA ILE A 429 20.93 0.00 6.44
C ILE A 429 21.23 -1.50 6.56
N TYR A 430 20.23 -2.31 6.96
CA TYR A 430 20.33 -3.77 7.02
C TYR A 430 20.74 -4.38 5.67
N ALA A 431 20.11 -3.96 4.58
CA ALA A 431 20.40 -4.46 3.23
C ALA A 431 21.77 -3.99 2.75
N ARG A 432 22.16 -2.74 3.04
CA ARG A 432 23.48 -2.17 2.69
C ARG A 432 24.62 -2.93 3.35
N ARG A 433 24.50 -3.26 4.64
CA ARG A 433 25.49 -4.08 5.38
C ARG A 433 25.64 -5.49 4.82
N ARG A 434 24.67 -5.96 4.04
CA ARG A 434 24.60 -7.33 3.48
C ARG A 434 24.67 -7.37 1.95
N ARG A 435 25.13 -6.28 1.33
CA ARG A 435 25.18 -6.13 -0.14
C ARG A 435 26.05 -7.16 -0.87
N ASN A 436 27.00 -7.77 -0.16
CA ASN A 436 27.90 -8.79 -0.72
C ASN A 436 27.28 -10.19 -0.71
N ILE A 437 26.23 -10.42 0.10
CA ILE A 437 25.59 -11.73 0.25
C ILE A 437 24.24 -11.76 -0.49
N LEU A 438 23.46 -10.69 -0.39
CA LEU A 438 22.17 -10.58 -1.06
C LEU A 438 22.36 -10.26 -2.56
N PRO A 439 21.46 -10.75 -3.44
CA PRO A 439 21.50 -10.40 -4.85
C PRO A 439 21.46 -8.88 -5.06
N ARG A 440 22.22 -8.36 -6.04
CA ARG A 440 22.25 -6.92 -6.36
C ARG A 440 20.86 -6.32 -6.61
N SER A 441 19.93 -7.12 -7.13
CA SER A 441 18.54 -6.73 -7.33
C SER A 441 17.83 -6.38 -6.02
N VAL A 442 18.07 -7.12 -4.93
CA VAL A 442 17.50 -6.84 -3.60
C VAL A 442 18.00 -5.50 -3.08
N TYR A 443 19.30 -5.22 -3.22
CA TYR A 443 19.87 -3.93 -2.82
C TYR A 443 19.27 -2.75 -3.61
N LYS A 444 19.10 -2.89 -4.93
CA LYS A 444 18.36 -1.90 -5.74
C LYS A 444 16.90 -1.74 -5.27
N GLY A 445 16.30 -2.81 -4.74
CA GLY A 445 14.94 -2.78 -4.20
C GLY A 445 14.87 -1.99 -2.90
N ALA A 446 15.83 -2.22 -2.00
CA ALA A 446 15.96 -1.47 -0.75
C ALA A 446 16.13 0.04 -0.99
N HIS A 447 16.93 0.43 -2.00
CA HIS A 447 17.05 1.82 -2.45
C HIS A 447 15.72 2.40 -2.92
N GLY A 448 14.97 1.66 -3.75
CA GLY A 448 13.64 2.08 -4.19
C GLY A 448 12.69 2.29 -3.01
N VAL A 449 12.67 1.36 -2.05
CA VAL A 449 11.80 1.45 -0.86
C VAL A 449 12.10 2.69 -0.04
N ILE A 450 13.36 2.97 0.31
CA ILE A 450 13.67 4.17 1.10
C ILE A 450 13.46 5.45 0.29
N GLY A 451 13.73 5.45 -1.03
CA GLY A 451 13.49 6.61 -1.89
C GLY A 451 12.02 7.00 -1.95
N PHE A 452 11.14 6.03 -2.24
CA PHE A 452 9.69 6.29 -2.25
C PHE A 452 9.12 6.55 -0.84
N ALA A 453 9.66 5.92 0.21
CA ALA A 453 9.24 6.24 1.58
C ALA A 453 9.56 7.70 1.96
N SER A 454 10.75 8.19 1.59
CA SER A 454 11.14 9.60 1.83
C SER A 454 10.32 10.57 1.01
N LEU A 455 10.04 10.27 -0.26
CA LEU A 455 9.13 11.07 -1.08
C LEU A 455 7.72 11.10 -0.47
N GLN A 456 7.23 9.96 0.01
CA GLN A 456 5.91 9.88 0.64
C GLN A 456 5.82 10.70 1.93
N ALA A 457 6.86 10.64 2.77
CA ALA A 457 6.95 11.45 3.98
C ALA A 457 6.97 12.95 3.63
N LEU A 458 7.76 13.35 2.62
CA LEU A 458 7.82 14.73 2.15
C LEU A 458 6.47 15.21 1.63
N LEU A 459 5.78 14.41 0.82
CA LEU A 459 4.44 14.71 0.32
C LEU A 459 3.43 14.85 1.47
N GLY A 460 3.53 14.01 2.51
CA GLY A 460 2.64 14.09 3.67
C GLY A 460 2.86 15.37 4.48
N ILE A 461 4.12 15.69 4.77
CA ILE A 461 4.51 16.91 5.49
C ILE A 461 4.10 18.16 4.70
N THR A 462 4.34 18.19 3.40
CA THR A 462 3.97 19.35 2.56
C THR A 462 2.46 19.48 2.39
N THR A 463 1.72 18.38 2.23
CA THR A 463 0.24 18.41 2.23
C THR A 463 -0.28 19.02 3.52
N LEU A 464 0.31 18.66 4.65
CA LEU A 464 -0.05 19.16 5.96
C LEU A 464 0.26 20.66 6.14
N VAL A 465 1.51 21.06 5.88
CA VAL A 465 2.01 22.43 6.09
C VAL A 465 1.32 23.45 5.18
N TYR A 466 0.98 23.05 3.95
CA TYR A 466 0.28 23.92 3.00
C TYR A 466 -1.26 23.85 3.12
N ILE A 467 -1.80 23.26 4.19
CA ILE A 467 -3.26 23.20 4.46
C ILE A 467 -4.01 22.43 3.35
N VAL A 468 -3.58 21.19 3.14
CA VAL A 468 -4.19 20.18 2.25
C VAL A 468 -4.52 20.70 0.83
N PRO A 469 -3.56 21.27 0.07
CA PRO A 469 -3.85 21.62 -1.32
C PRO A 469 -4.17 20.37 -2.13
N ILE A 470 -5.27 20.40 -2.89
CA ILE A 470 -5.77 19.23 -3.66
C ILE A 470 -4.66 18.54 -4.47
N PRO A 471 -3.76 19.26 -5.20
CA PRO A 471 -2.69 18.60 -5.93
C PRO A 471 -1.70 17.85 -5.02
N LEU A 472 -1.33 18.42 -3.87
CA LEU A 472 -0.41 17.77 -2.92
C LEU A 472 -1.08 16.56 -2.25
N ALA A 473 -2.34 16.70 -1.84
CA ALA A 473 -3.11 15.60 -1.26
C ALA A 473 -3.26 14.42 -2.26
N ALA A 474 -3.58 14.72 -3.52
CA ALA A 474 -3.67 13.71 -4.58
C ALA A 474 -2.29 13.07 -4.88
N MET A 475 -1.22 13.87 -4.92
CA MET A 475 0.14 13.34 -5.07
C MET A 475 0.55 12.48 -3.87
N HIS A 476 0.17 12.83 -2.64
CA HIS A 476 0.42 12.03 -1.45
C HIS A 476 -0.31 10.69 -1.52
N GLN A 477 -1.55 10.66 -1.99
CA GLN A 477 -2.29 9.42 -2.21
C GLN A 477 -1.65 8.55 -3.31
N GLY A 478 -1.28 9.13 -4.46
CA GLY A 478 -0.56 8.41 -5.52
C GLY A 478 0.83 7.94 -5.07
N GLY A 479 1.52 8.74 -4.27
CA GLY A 479 2.81 8.42 -3.66
C GLY A 479 2.73 7.21 -2.73
N ALA A 480 1.63 7.04 -2.00
CA ALA A 480 1.42 5.87 -1.14
C ALA A 480 1.42 4.58 -1.96
N ILE A 481 0.76 4.58 -3.12
CA ILE A 481 0.71 3.41 -4.02
C ILE A 481 2.07 3.20 -4.69
N ALA A 482 2.79 4.26 -5.05
CA ALA A 482 4.16 4.15 -5.59
C ALA A 482 5.12 3.55 -4.55
N PHE A 483 5.02 3.98 -3.29
CA PHE A 483 5.74 3.39 -2.17
C PHE A 483 5.37 1.91 -1.97
N LEU A 484 4.07 1.58 -1.95
CA LEU A 484 3.60 0.19 -1.89
C LEU A 484 4.17 -0.66 -3.05
N THR A 485 4.19 -0.12 -4.27
CA THR A 485 4.77 -0.78 -5.45
C THR A 485 6.24 -1.11 -5.24
N SER A 486 7.02 -0.20 -4.65
CA SER A 486 8.44 -0.43 -4.37
C SER A 486 8.65 -1.62 -3.40
N ILE A 487 7.77 -1.76 -2.40
CA ILE A 487 7.78 -2.89 -1.46
C ILE A 487 7.39 -4.19 -2.18
N LEU A 488 6.37 -4.17 -3.05
CA LEU A 488 5.98 -5.34 -3.85
C LEU A 488 7.11 -5.82 -4.76
N VAL A 489 7.83 -4.89 -5.40
CA VAL A 489 9.02 -5.19 -6.21
C VAL A 489 10.10 -5.83 -5.36
N LEU A 490 10.37 -5.29 -4.17
CA LEU A 490 11.33 -5.88 -3.23
C LEU A 490 10.92 -7.30 -2.81
N LEU A 491 9.66 -7.50 -2.42
CA LEU A 491 9.12 -8.81 -2.05
C LEU A 491 9.21 -9.81 -3.22
N CYS A 492 8.93 -9.36 -4.44
CA CYS A 492 9.07 -10.19 -5.64
C CYS A 492 10.53 -10.60 -5.86
N ARG A 493 11.49 -9.69 -5.63
CA ARG A 493 12.93 -9.99 -5.73
C ARG A 493 13.38 -11.00 -4.65
N LEU A 494 12.83 -10.90 -3.45
CA LEU A 494 13.11 -11.82 -2.33
C LEU A 494 12.35 -13.16 -2.38
N ARG A 495 11.38 -13.30 -3.28
CA ARG A 495 10.54 -14.50 -3.39
C ARG A 495 11.33 -15.70 -3.89
N VAL A 496 11.21 -16.84 -3.20
CA VAL A 496 11.69 -18.14 -3.69
C VAL A 496 10.58 -18.80 -4.51
N PRO A 497 10.87 -19.28 -5.73
CA PRO A 497 9.88 -19.98 -6.55
C PRO A 497 9.34 -21.26 -5.92
N ARG A 498 8.17 -21.68 -6.38
CA ARG A 498 7.54 -22.94 -5.94
C ARG A 498 8.46 -24.16 -6.17
N PRO A 499 8.37 -25.22 -5.34
CA PRO A 499 9.20 -26.41 -5.46
C PRO A 499 9.21 -27.04 -6.87
N GLN A 500 8.04 -27.11 -7.52
CA GLN A 500 7.90 -27.67 -8.87
C GLN A 500 8.76 -26.93 -9.91
N LEU A 501 8.71 -25.58 -9.90
CA LEU A 501 9.52 -24.76 -10.80
C LEU A 501 11.01 -24.88 -10.46
N ARG A 502 11.37 -24.99 -9.18
CA ARG A 502 12.78 -25.20 -8.78
C ARG A 502 13.33 -26.52 -9.33
N LYS A 503 12.60 -27.63 -9.16
CA LYS A 503 12.98 -28.94 -9.71
C LYS A 503 13.15 -28.87 -11.23
N PHE A 504 12.20 -28.24 -11.92
CA PHE A 504 12.26 -28.07 -13.37
C PHE A 504 13.47 -27.23 -13.83
N LEU A 505 13.77 -26.12 -13.15
CA LEU A 505 14.93 -25.28 -13.45
C LEU A 505 16.25 -26.02 -13.23
N THR A 506 16.35 -26.85 -12.19
CA THR A 506 17.52 -27.69 -11.94
C THR A 506 17.74 -28.68 -13.08
N LEU A 507 16.70 -29.40 -13.51
CA LEU A 507 16.80 -30.34 -14.64
C LEU A 507 17.21 -29.63 -15.93
N MET A 508 16.61 -28.47 -16.25
CA MET A 508 17.00 -27.68 -17.43
C MET A 508 18.41 -27.10 -17.36
N SER A 509 18.94 -26.87 -16.16
CA SER A 509 20.31 -26.38 -16.00
C SER A 509 21.37 -27.47 -16.17
N GLN A 510 20.98 -28.73 -16.09
CA GLN A 510 21.85 -29.90 -16.28
C GLN A 510 21.82 -30.41 -17.72
N SER A 511 20.74 -30.11 -18.47
CA SER A 511 20.58 -30.53 -19.88
C SER A 511 21.22 -29.57 -20.90
N LYS A 512 21.78 -28.45 -20.44
CA LYS A 512 22.51 -27.44 -21.24
C LYS A 512 23.92 -27.38 -20.73
#